data_AF-A0A8T1TTC8-F1
#
_entry.id   AF-A0A8T1TTC8-F1
#
_cell.length_a   1.000
_cell.length_b   1.000
_cell.length_c   1.000
_cell.angle_alpha   90.00
_cell.angle_beta   90.00
_cell.angle_gamma   90.00
#
_symmetry.space_group_name_H-M   'P 1'
#
loop_
_entity.id
_entity.type
_entity.pdbx_description
1 polymer ?
#
loop_
_entity_poly.entity_id
_entity_poly.type
_entity_poly.pdbx_seq_one_letter_code
_entity_poly.pdbx_strand_id
1 'polypeptide(L)'
;MVEQSGAQRNRNCEKGMTNKEILAELKKIQNTQEFQRYKRYAAAFDDHMINMFGSGYNRPTEYFDKNSTPLEKMARAQVWAETSRDKQYVKEFLGLLRANQKELKDNQYYQYYL
;
A
#
# COMPACT_ATOMS: atom_id res chain seq x y z
N MET A 1 -20.69 18.43 28.67
CA MET A 1 -19.43 17.68 28.77
C MET A 1 -19.57 16.47 27.85
N VAL A 2 -18.58 16.26 27.00
CA VAL A 2 -18.67 15.55 25.71
C VAL A 2 -18.43 14.05 25.87
N GLU A 3 -19.34 13.21 25.36
CA GLU A 3 -19.04 11.82 25.00
C GLU A 3 -19.65 11.49 23.64
N GLN A 4 -18.95 11.90 22.57
CA GLN A 4 -19.11 11.32 21.24
C GLN A 4 -17.72 10.96 20.71
N SER A 5 -17.22 9.78 21.06
CA SER A 5 -15.94 9.29 20.51
C SER A 5 -15.90 7.79 20.22
N GLY A 6 -16.91 7.01 20.60
CA GLY A 6 -16.87 5.53 20.45
C GLY A 6 -17.45 4.98 19.14
N ALA A 7 -18.42 5.67 18.52
CA ALA A 7 -19.29 5.06 17.52
C ALA A 7 -18.90 5.32 16.05
N GLN A 8 -17.89 6.16 15.78
CA GLN A 8 -17.53 6.54 14.40
C GLN A 8 -16.53 5.57 13.75
N ARG A 9 -15.81 4.75 14.53
CA ARG A 9 -14.73 3.87 14.01
C ARG A 9 -15.23 2.64 13.24
N ASN A 10 -16.53 2.34 13.29
CA ASN A 10 -17.08 1.05 12.83
C ASN A 10 -18.21 1.18 11.78
N ARG A 11 -18.21 2.22 10.94
CA ARG A 11 -19.20 2.39 9.85
C ARG A 11 -18.66 2.24 8.43
N ASN A 12 -17.34 2.06 8.26
CA ASN A 12 -16.73 1.99 6.93
C ASN A 12 -16.37 0.55 6.49
N CYS A 13 -16.86 -0.48 7.19
CA CYS A 13 -16.55 -1.87 6.87
C CYS A 13 -17.37 -2.47 5.72
N GLU A 14 -18.38 -1.76 5.17
CA GLU A 14 -19.20 -2.27 4.05
C GLU A 14 -19.01 -1.52 2.73
N LYS A 15 -18.33 -0.37 2.75
CA LYS A 15 -17.89 0.34 1.53
C LYS A 15 -16.42 0.66 1.71
N GLY A 16 -15.56 -0.03 0.96
CA GLY A 16 -14.12 0.23 1.00
C GLY A 16 -13.85 1.74 0.94
N MET A 17 -12.91 2.21 1.75
CA MET A 17 -12.58 3.65 1.82
C MET A 17 -12.31 4.21 0.42
N THR A 18 -12.85 5.38 0.14
CA THR A 18 -12.55 6.11 -1.08
C THR A 18 -11.09 6.57 -1.07
N ASN A 19 -10.47 6.77 -2.25
CA ASN A 19 -9.09 7.27 -2.33
C ASN A 19 -8.91 8.56 -1.53
N LYS A 20 -9.90 9.45 -1.56
CA LYS A 20 -9.88 10.72 -0.82
C LYS A 20 -9.78 10.50 0.70
N GLU A 21 -10.53 9.55 1.24
CA GLU A 21 -10.50 9.22 2.67
C GLU A 21 -9.18 8.56 3.05
N ILE A 22 -8.67 7.65 2.22
CA ILE A 22 -7.38 6.99 2.47
C ILE A 22 -6.25 8.03 2.52
N LEU A 23 -6.23 8.94 1.56
CA LEU A 23 -5.23 10.01 1.51
C LEU A 23 -5.34 10.97 2.70
N ALA A 24 -6.57 11.25 3.16
CA ALA A 24 -6.78 12.06 4.35
C ALA A 24 -6.22 11.37 5.60
N GLU A 25 -6.44 10.06 5.78
CA GLU A 25 -5.85 9.30 6.89
C GLU A 25 -4.32 9.21 6.79
N LEU A 26 -3.79 8.94 5.59
CA LEU A 26 -2.35 8.90 5.34
C LEU A 26 -1.69 10.23 5.72
N LYS A 27 -2.29 11.36 5.35
CA LYS A 27 -1.81 12.70 5.69
C LYS A 27 -1.77 12.96 7.20
N LYS A 28 -2.68 12.36 7.99
CA LYS A 28 -2.67 12.50 9.45
C LYS A 28 -1.46 11.80 10.08
N ILE A 29 -1.02 10.68 9.51
CA ILE A 29 0.06 9.86 10.07
C ILE A 29 1.44 10.12 9.43
N GLN A 30 1.51 10.77 8.26
CA GLN A 30 2.75 10.87 7.48
C GLN A 30 3.97 11.48 8.22
N ASN A 31 3.70 12.34 9.20
CA ASN A 31 4.73 13.05 9.97
C ASN A 31 5.07 12.37 11.30
N THR A 32 4.46 11.23 11.62
CA THR A 32 4.74 10.52 12.88
C THR A 32 6.02 9.68 12.78
N GLN A 33 6.68 9.44 13.91
CA GLN A 33 7.86 8.59 13.94
C GLN A 33 7.54 7.14 13.56
N GLU A 34 6.32 6.68 13.89
CA GLU A 34 5.80 5.36 13.56
C GLU A 34 5.72 5.18 12.04
N PHE A 35 5.21 6.20 11.32
CA PHE A 35 5.17 6.15 9.87
C PHE A 35 6.58 6.17 9.27
N GLN A 36 7.49 6.98 9.81
CA GLN A 36 8.89 6.96 9.36
C GLN A 36 9.57 5.60 9.60
N ARG A 37 9.28 4.92 10.72
CA ARG A 37 9.72 3.54 10.97
C ARG A 37 9.14 2.58 9.94
N TYR A 38 7.84 2.68 9.65
CA TYR A 38 7.18 1.88 8.63
C TYR A 38 7.83 2.07 7.24
N LYS A 39 8.10 3.30 6.81
CA LYS A 39 8.74 3.56 5.52
C LYS A 39 10.09 2.88 5.39
N ARG A 40 10.93 2.97 6.43
CA ARG A 40 12.23 2.28 6.47
C ARG A 40 12.08 0.76 6.40
N TYR A 41 11.14 0.20 7.16
CA TYR A 41 10.83 -1.22 7.11
C TYR A 41 10.37 -1.65 5.71
N ALA A 42 9.41 -0.96 5.12
CA ALA A 42 8.84 -1.29 3.81
C ALA A 42 9.92 -1.26 2.71
N ALA A 43 10.76 -0.22 2.70
CA ALA A 43 11.87 -0.13 1.74
C ALA A 43 12.86 -1.28 1.91
N ALA A 44 13.32 -1.56 3.13
CA ALA A 44 14.27 -2.64 3.41
C ALA A 44 13.69 -4.03 3.10
N PHE A 45 12.40 -4.24 3.38
CA PHE A 45 11.69 -5.45 2.97
C PHE A 45 11.71 -5.61 1.45
N ASP A 46 11.36 -4.56 0.70
CA ASP A 46 11.34 -4.61 -0.76
C ASP A 46 12.74 -4.91 -1.33
N ASP A 47 13.79 -4.30 -0.78
CA ASP A 47 15.18 -4.63 -1.16
C ASP A 47 15.53 -6.08 -0.86
N HIS A 48 15.12 -6.58 0.30
CA HIS A 48 15.34 -7.98 0.67
C HIS A 48 14.63 -8.94 -0.30
N MET A 49 13.37 -8.65 -0.65
CA MET A 49 12.60 -9.46 -1.60
C MET A 49 13.23 -9.48 -2.99
N ILE A 50 13.65 -8.31 -3.49
CA ILE A 50 14.30 -8.20 -4.81
C ILE A 50 15.61 -9.00 -4.82
N ASN A 51 16.44 -8.87 -3.78
CA ASN A 51 17.71 -9.58 -3.67
C ASN A 51 17.52 -11.09 -3.49
N MET A 52 16.59 -11.52 -2.65
CA MET A 52 16.33 -12.93 -2.36
C MET A 52 15.76 -13.66 -3.57
N PHE A 53 14.91 -13.00 -4.36
CA PHE A 53 14.20 -13.64 -5.47
C PHE A 53 14.65 -13.12 -6.85
N GLY A 54 15.92 -12.75 -6.98
CA GLY A 54 16.52 -12.30 -8.24
C GLY A 54 16.34 -13.27 -9.43
N SER A 55 16.08 -14.55 -9.17
CA SER A 55 15.58 -15.53 -10.15
C SER A 55 14.24 -16.11 -9.70
N GLY A 56 13.17 -15.88 -10.48
CA GLY A 56 11.76 -15.96 -10.07
C GLY A 56 11.16 -17.31 -9.65
N TYR A 57 11.95 -18.35 -9.32
CA TYR A 57 11.43 -19.69 -9.05
C TYR A 57 10.78 -19.88 -7.66
N ASN A 58 11.01 -18.97 -6.70
CA ASN A 58 10.47 -19.10 -5.33
C ASN A 58 9.72 -17.84 -4.83
N ARG A 59 9.27 -16.95 -5.73
CA ARG A 59 8.59 -15.71 -5.32
C ARG A 59 7.24 -16.00 -4.68
N PRO A 60 6.84 -15.27 -3.62
CA PRO A 60 5.50 -15.36 -3.07
C PRO A 60 4.46 -15.02 -4.13
N THR A 61 3.35 -15.77 -4.13
CA THR A 61 2.19 -15.47 -4.98
C THR A 61 1.33 -14.35 -4.42
N GLU A 62 1.43 -14.09 -3.12
CA GLU A 62 0.74 -13.02 -2.40
C GLU A 62 1.76 -12.28 -1.54
N TYR A 63 1.89 -10.95 -1.73
CA TYR A 63 2.81 -10.11 -0.98
C TYR A 63 2.13 -9.33 0.15
N PHE A 64 0.88 -8.94 -0.04
CA PHE A 64 0.05 -8.36 1.01
C PHE A 64 -0.64 -9.46 1.81
N ASP A 65 -0.72 -9.27 3.13
CA ASP A 65 -1.64 -10.04 3.95
C ASP A 65 -3.08 -9.82 3.45
N LYS A 66 -3.92 -10.86 3.49
CA LYS A 66 -5.32 -10.79 3.05
C LYS A 66 -6.13 -9.74 3.82
N ASN A 67 -5.71 -9.40 5.04
CA ASN A 67 -6.32 -8.40 5.90
C ASN A 67 -5.67 -7.01 5.79
N SER A 68 -4.71 -6.82 4.89
CA SER A 68 -4.04 -5.53 4.70
C SER A 68 -5.05 -4.43 4.39
N THR A 69 -5.02 -3.37 5.19
CA THR A 69 -5.99 -2.27 5.07
C THR A 69 -5.75 -1.43 3.81
N PRO A 70 -6.77 -0.72 3.29
CA PRO A 70 -6.56 0.22 2.19
C PRO A 70 -5.50 1.30 2.50
N LEU A 71 -5.42 1.74 3.76
CA LEU A 71 -4.41 2.68 4.23
C LEU A 71 -2.99 2.10 4.13
N GLU A 72 -2.80 0.86 4.54
CA GLU A 72 -1.49 0.18 4.46
C GLU A 72 -1.03 0.02 3.01
N LYS A 73 -1.94 -0.38 2.11
CA LYS A 73 -1.65 -0.48 0.67
C LYS A 73 -1.28 0.87 0.06
N MET A 74 -1.98 1.93 0.42
CA MET A 74 -1.66 3.29 -0.04
C MET A 74 -0.34 3.81 0.55
N ALA A 75 -0.08 3.54 1.84
CA ALA A 75 1.19 3.85 2.47
C ALA A 75 2.36 3.13 1.78
N ARG A 76 2.15 1.87 1.35
CA ARG A 76 3.13 1.14 0.57
C ARG A 76 3.36 1.78 -0.81
N ALA A 77 2.30 2.21 -1.48
CA ALA A 77 2.39 2.93 -2.75
C ALA A 77 3.18 4.25 -2.62
N GLN A 78 3.01 4.99 -1.51
CA GLN A 78 3.82 6.17 -1.21
C GLN A 78 5.31 5.82 -1.11
N VAL A 79 5.66 4.76 -0.39
CA VAL A 79 7.06 4.34 -0.25
C VAL A 79 7.65 3.95 -1.61
N TRP A 80 6.89 3.26 -2.45
CA TRP A 80 7.35 2.90 -3.80
C TRP A 80 7.63 4.12 -4.68
N ALA A 81 6.79 5.15 -4.60
CA ALA A 81 7.00 6.40 -5.31
C ALA A 81 8.25 7.13 -4.79
N GLU A 82 8.38 7.28 -3.47
CA GLU A 82 9.51 7.95 -2.82
C GLU A 82 10.86 7.27 -3.09
N THR A 83 10.87 5.93 -3.19
CA THR A 83 12.09 5.13 -3.41
C THR A 83 12.34 4.77 -4.87
N SER A 84 11.51 5.29 -5.79
CA SER A 84 11.61 4.99 -7.23
C SER A 84 11.65 3.48 -7.53
N ARG A 85 10.80 2.69 -6.86
CA ARG A 85 10.77 1.24 -7.08
C ARG A 85 10.43 0.90 -8.53
N ASP A 86 10.98 -0.21 -8.99
CA ASP A 86 10.76 -0.70 -10.35
C ASP A 86 9.27 -1.02 -10.60
N LYS A 87 8.77 -0.63 -11.78
CA LYS A 87 7.35 -0.78 -12.15
C LYS A 87 6.93 -2.24 -12.24
N GLN A 88 7.81 -3.14 -12.68
CA GLN A 88 7.51 -4.56 -12.77
C GLN A 88 7.36 -5.15 -11.37
N TYR A 89 8.24 -4.78 -10.43
CA TYR A 89 8.14 -5.18 -9.03
C TYR A 89 6.83 -4.69 -8.39
N VAL A 90 6.47 -3.42 -8.57
CA VAL A 90 5.22 -2.88 -8.01
C VAL A 90 3.99 -3.57 -8.60
N LYS A 91 3.98 -3.85 -9.91
CA LYS A 91 2.92 -4.64 -10.54
C LYS A 91 2.84 -6.03 -9.95
N GLU A 92 3.96 -6.70 -9.75
CA GLU A 92 4.00 -8.02 -9.12
C GLU A 92 3.43 -8.00 -7.71
N PHE A 93 3.87 -7.06 -6.88
CA PHE A 93 3.42 -6.92 -5.50
C PHE A 93 1.90 -6.69 -5.41
N LEU A 94 1.33 -5.98 -6.39
CA LEU A 94 -0.11 -5.72 -6.48
C LEU A 94 -0.89 -6.82 -7.23
N GLY A 95 -0.24 -7.88 -7.72
CA GLY A 95 -0.89 -8.93 -8.51
C GLY A 95 -1.31 -8.50 -9.93
N LEU A 96 -0.65 -7.47 -10.49
CA LEU A 96 -0.97 -6.81 -11.75
C LEU A 96 -0.02 -7.18 -12.91
N LEU A 97 0.80 -8.22 -12.80
CA LEU A 97 1.77 -8.60 -13.85
C LEU A 97 1.13 -8.82 -15.22
N ARG A 98 -0.10 -9.35 -15.23
CA ARG A 98 -0.88 -9.64 -16.46
C ARG A 98 -1.98 -8.61 -16.72
N ALA A 99 -2.03 -7.54 -15.94
CA ALA A 99 -3.06 -6.52 -16.06
C ALA A 99 -2.90 -5.72 -17.36
N ASN A 100 -4.01 -5.49 -18.04
CA ASN A 100 -4.08 -4.61 -19.21
C ASN A 100 -4.05 -3.12 -18.78
N GLN A 101 -3.97 -2.22 -19.76
CA GLN A 101 -3.85 -0.79 -19.48
C GLN A 101 -5.05 -0.20 -18.74
N LYS A 102 -6.26 -0.73 -18.95
CA LYS A 102 -7.46 -0.30 -18.22
C LYS A 102 -7.38 -0.73 -16.75
N GLU A 103 -7.02 -1.98 -16.50
CA GLU A 103 -6.87 -2.51 -15.13
C GLU A 103 -5.79 -1.77 -14.34
N LEU A 104 -4.67 -1.42 -15.00
CA LEU A 104 -3.64 -0.58 -14.38
C LEU A 104 -4.15 0.82 -14.04
N LYS A 105 -4.96 1.44 -14.92
CA LYS A 105 -5.59 2.75 -14.68
C LYS A 105 -6.63 2.71 -13.57
N ASP A 106 -7.36 1.61 -13.45
CA ASP A 106 -8.41 1.45 -12.44
C ASP A 106 -7.82 1.07 -11.06
N ASN A 107 -6.58 0.56 -11.00
CA ASN A 107 -5.94 0.25 -9.73
C ASN A 107 -5.42 1.52 -9.03
N GLN A 108 -6.14 1.97 -8.02
CA GLN A 108 -5.83 3.18 -7.26
C GLN A 108 -4.41 3.21 -6.66
N TYR A 109 -3.87 2.08 -6.19
CA TYR A 109 -2.55 2.03 -5.54
C TYR A 109 -1.44 2.14 -6.57
N TYR A 110 -1.61 1.48 -7.72
CA TYR A 110 -0.69 1.62 -8.83
C TYR A 110 -0.72 3.03 -9.39
N GLN A 111 -1.89 3.65 -9.54
CA GLN A 111 -2.00 5.05 -9.99
C GLN A 111 -1.40 6.05 -9.00
N TYR A 112 -1.47 5.79 -7.70
CA TYR A 112 -0.84 6.66 -6.71
C TYR A 112 0.68 6.55 -6.71
N TYR A 113 1.21 5.37 -7.02
CA TYR A 113 2.65 5.12 -7.11
C TYR A 113 3.32 5.82 -8.31
N LEU A 114 2.62 5.94 -9.43
CA LEU A 114 3.14 6.53 -10.68
C LEU A 114 3.44 8.02 -10.54
#